data_AF-A0A7V9VLU1-F1
#
_entry.id   AF-A0A7V9VLU1-F1
#
_cell.length_a   1.000
_cell.length_b   1.000
_cell.length_c   1.000
_cell.angle_alpha   90.00
_cell.angle_beta   90.00
_cell.angle_gamma   90.00
#
_symmetry.space_group_name_H-M   'P 1'
#
loop_
_entity.id
_entity.type
_entity.pdbx_description
1 polymer ?
#
loop_
_entity_poly.entity_id
_entity_poly.type
_entity_poly.pdbx_seq_one_letter_code
_entity_poly.pdbx_strand_id
1 'polypeptide(L)'
;MEYALANALYQWEDGQRRVAGSEPATRVVLDRAVAAVLEDMRRRLGSSFRLEELVAFYARGVDWGEAIAAANGAGVDGSAVIDAAFARYARHSGDFAGGRPRERLQRD
;
A
#
# COMPACT_ATOMS: atom_id res chain seq x y z
N MET A 1 11.68 7.05 14.06
CA MET A 1 11.41 6.86 12.62
C MET A 1 11.43 5.39 12.25
N GLU A 2 12.49 4.65 12.60
CA GLU A 2 12.62 3.21 12.31
C GLU A 2 11.48 2.33 12.87
N TYR A 3 11.02 2.58 14.10
CA TYR A 3 9.87 1.87 14.68
C TYR A 3 8.55 2.10 13.93
N ALA A 4 8.30 3.31 13.46
CA ALA A 4 7.07 3.63 12.70
C ALA A 4 7.09 2.93 11.34
N LEU A 5 8.26 2.89 10.70
CA LEU A 5 8.48 2.15 9.46
C LEU A 5 8.27 0.65 9.65
N ALA A 6 8.92 0.05 10.66
CA ALA A 6 8.78 -1.37 10.95
C ALA A 6 7.34 -1.77 11.28
N ASN A 7 6.63 -0.95 12.06
CA ASN A 7 5.22 -1.17 12.39
C ASN A 7 4.33 -1.09 11.13
N ALA A 8 4.54 -0.09 10.29
CA ALA A 8 3.78 0.07 9.05
C ALA A 8 4.01 -1.14 8.11
N LEU A 9 5.26 -1.55 7.91
CA LEU A 9 5.59 -2.73 7.10
C LEU A 9 4.93 -3.99 7.64
N TYR A 10 5.02 -4.22 8.95
CA TYR A 10 4.39 -5.38 9.59
C TYR A 10 2.87 -5.39 9.36
N GLN A 11 2.22 -4.23 9.54
CA GLN A 11 0.79 -4.09 9.33
C GLN A 11 0.40 -4.36 7.87
N TRP A 12 1.14 -3.79 6.93
CA TRP A 12 0.88 -3.99 5.49
C TRP A 12 1.05 -5.45 5.08
N GLU A 13 2.11 -6.11 5.55
CA GLU A 13 2.32 -7.53 5.32
C GLU A 13 1.23 -8.40 5.93
N ASP A 14 0.69 -8.01 7.09
CA ASP A 14 -0.45 -8.70 7.70
C ASP A 14 -1.71 -8.58 6.83
N GLY A 15 -2.01 -7.39 6.31
CA GLY A 15 -3.11 -7.20 5.36
C GLY A 15 -2.95 -8.07 4.10
N GLN A 16 -1.75 -8.10 3.52
CA GLN A 16 -1.45 -8.97 2.38
C GLN A 16 -1.64 -10.46 2.71
N ARG A 17 -1.25 -10.90 3.91
CA ARG A 17 -1.46 -12.29 4.37
C ARG A 17 -2.94 -12.61 4.53
N ARG A 18 -3.74 -11.70 5.11
CA ARG A 18 -5.20 -11.87 5.26
C ARG A 18 -5.91 -11.99 3.91
N VAL A 19 -5.59 -11.11 2.95
CA VAL A 19 -6.14 -11.19 1.59
C VAL A 19 -5.75 -12.52 0.92
N ALA A 20 -4.48 -12.93 1.03
CA ALA A 20 -4.00 -14.15 0.41
C ALA A 20 -4.60 -15.43 1.02
N GLY A 21 -4.88 -15.41 2.33
CA GLY A 21 -5.47 -16.52 3.09
C GLY A 21 -6.99 -16.56 3.10
N SER A 22 -7.67 -15.63 2.42
CA SER A 22 -9.13 -15.63 2.29
C SER A 22 -9.63 -16.76 1.37
N GLU A 23 -10.88 -17.16 1.56
CA GLU A 23 -11.56 -18.14 0.70
C GLU A 23 -11.44 -17.77 -0.79
N PRO A 24 -11.32 -18.74 -1.72
CA PRO A 24 -10.99 -18.44 -3.13
C PRO A 24 -11.91 -17.42 -3.81
N ALA A 25 -13.21 -17.50 -3.57
CA ALA A 25 -14.17 -16.55 -4.15
C ALA A 25 -14.02 -15.14 -3.55
N THR A 26 -13.87 -15.05 -2.23
CA THR A 26 -13.62 -13.79 -1.51
C THR A 26 -12.30 -13.16 -1.95
N ARG A 27 -11.24 -13.96 -2.05
CA ARG A 27 -9.92 -13.51 -2.47
C ARG A 27 -9.93 -12.83 -3.83
N VAL A 28 -10.71 -13.34 -4.80
CA VAL A 28 -10.85 -12.69 -6.12
C VAL A 28 -11.44 -11.29 -5.99
N VAL A 29 -12.43 -11.09 -5.12
CA VAL A 29 -13.04 -9.78 -4.86
C VAL A 29 -12.02 -8.86 -4.17
N LEU A 30 -11.34 -9.35 -3.13
CA LEU A 30 -10.35 -8.57 -2.40
C LEU A 30 -9.15 -8.19 -3.28
N ASP A 31 -8.65 -9.10 -4.12
CA ASP A 31 -7.55 -8.81 -5.04
C ASP A 31 -7.92 -7.71 -6.06
N ARG A 32 -9.18 -7.67 -6.51
CA ARG A 32 -9.68 -6.56 -7.36
C ARG A 32 -9.74 -5.25 -6.59
N ALA A 33 -10.23 -5.26 -5.36
CA ALA A 33 -10.26 -4.07 -4.51
C ALA A 33 -8.84 -3.55 -4.24
N VAL A 34 -7.87 -4.44 -3.97
CA VAL A 34 -6.46 -4.09 -3.81
C VAL A 34 -5.91 -3.44 -5.08
N ALA A 35 -6.21 -3.98 -6.25
CA ALA A 35 -5.78 -3.40 -7.52
C ALA A 35 -6.35 -1.98 -7.75
N ALA A 36 -7.61 -1.75 -7.36
CA ALA A 36 -8.24 -0.43 -7.45
C ALA A 36 -7.57 0.61 -6.53
N VAL A 37 -7.25 0.23 -5.27
CA VAL A 37 -6.53 1.09 -4.33
C VAL A 37 -5.11 1.37 -4.84
N LEU A 38 -4.40 0.36 -5.34
CA LEU A 38 -3.05 0.50 -5.91
C LEU A 38 -3.00 1.52 -7.05
N GLU A 39 -3.96 1.47 -7.97
CA GLU A 39 -3.98 2.42 -9.08
C GLU A 39 -4.23 3.86 -8.58
N ASP A 40 -5.02 4.05 -7.52
CA ASP A 40 -5.20 5.36 -6.91
C ASP A 40 -3.95 5.85 -6.17
N MET A 41 -3.22 4.95 -5.49
CA MET A 41 -1.91 5.26 -4.92
C MET A 41 -0.94 5.73 -6.01
N ARG A 42 -0.92 5.06 -7.16
CA ARG A 42 -0.08 5.42 -8.30
C ARG A 42 -0.41 6.81 -8.85
N ARG A 43 -1.69 7.18 -8.90
CA ARG A 43 -2.13 8.53 -9.28
C ARG A 43 -1.70 9.61 -8.29
N ARG A 44 -1.68 9.30 -6.99
CA ARG A 44 -1.38 10.27 -5.92
C ARG A 44 0.11 10.44 -5.64
N LEU A 45 0.85 9.34 -5.58
CA LEU A 45 2.28 9.32 -5.21
C LEU A 45 3.22 9.26 -6.41
N GLY A 46 2.74 8.78 -7.57
CA GLY A 46 3.58 8.55 -8.75
C GLY A 46 4.55 7.38 -8.56
N SER A 47 5.36 7.10 -9.57
CA SER A 47 6.20 5.89 -9.66
C SER A 47 7.54 5.96 -8.93
N SER A 48 7.92 7.11 -8.38
CA SER A 48 9.21 7.31 -7.69
C SER A 48 8.97 7.90 -6.30
N PHE A 49 9.19 7.07 -5.28
CA PHE A 49 9.04 7.44 -3.88
C PHE A 49 9.97 6.56 -3.03
N ARG A 50 10.30 7.05 -1.85
CA ARG A 50 11.00 6.31 -0.78
C ARG A 50 9.99 5.66 0.15
N LEU A 51 10.44 4.64 0.85
CA LEU A 51 9.58 3.91 1.78
C LEU A 51 9.07 4.81 2.93
N GLU A 52 9.89 5.74 3.41
CA GLU A 52 9.49 6.73 4.42
C GLU A 52 8.39 7.68 3.92
N GLU A 53 8.43 8.05 2.64
CA GLU A 53 7.40 8.90 2.01
C GLU A 53 6.07 8.14 1.94
N LEU A 54 6.12 6.82 1.70
CA LEU A 54 4.95 5.95 1.74
C LEU A 54 4.36 5.79 3.15
N VAL A 55 5.22 5.65 4.18
CA VAL A 55 4.76 5.61 5.59
C VAL A 55 4.12 6.93 6.00
N ALA A 56 4.74 8.06 5.65
CA ALA A 56 4.18 9.38 5.92
C ALA A 56 2.83 9.57 5.19
N PHE A 57 2.70 9.06 3.97
CA PHE A 57 1.44 9.08 3.23
C PHE A 57 0.36 8.24 3.93
N TYR A 58 0.70 7.03 4.39
CA TYR A 58 -0.21 6.17 5.17
C TYR A 58 -0.71 6.86 6.45
N ALA A 59 0.21 7.48 7.20
CA ALA A 59 -0.11 8.15 8.47
C ALA A 59 -0.99 9.40 8.33
N ARG A 60 -1.10 9.98 7.13
CA ARG A 60 -1.97 11.13 6.86
C ARG A 60 -3.45 10.76 6.69
N GLY A 61 -3.77 9.46 6.66
CA GLY A 61 -5.12 8.95 6.54
C GLY A 61 -5.38 8.23 5.22
N VAL A 62 -6.22 7.21 5.29
CA VAL A 62 -6.51 6.28 4.19
C VAL A 62 -8.00 6.22 3.84
N ASP A 63 -8.80 7.19 4.29
CA ASP A 63 -10.26 7.25 4.07
C ASP A 63 -10.64 7.16 2.58
N TRP A 64 -9.80 7.72 1.70
CA TRP A 64 -9.98 7.60 0.25
C TRP A 64 -9.82 6.14 -0.22
N GLY A 65 -8.90 5.39 0.38
CA GLY A 65 -8.68 3.97 0.13
C GLY A 65 -9.82 3.11 0.69
N GLU A 66 -10.38 3.49 1.83
CA GLU A 66 -11.56 2.83 2.41
C GLU A 66 -12.78 2.96 1.49
N ALA A 67 -13.04 4.15 0.97
CA ALA A 67 -14.12 4.39 0.01
C ALA A 67 -13.94 3.54 -1.26
N ILE A 68 -12.72 3.44 -1.79
CA ILE A 68 -12.42 2.62 -2.96
C ILE A 68 -12.59 1.13 -2.65
N ALA A 69 -12.08 0.66 -1.51
CA ALA A 69 -12.21 -0.74 -1.10
C ALA A 69 -13.69 -1.12 -0.94
N ALA A 70 -14.49 -0.28 -0.28
CA ALA A 70 -15.93 -0.47 -0.12
C ALA A 70 -16.65 -0.53 -1.48
N ALA A 71 -16.35 0.40 -2.40
CA ALA A 71 -16.92 0.41 -3.75
C ALA A 71 -16.58 -0.84 -4.58
N ASN A 72 -15.51 -1.54 -4.23
CA ASN A 72 -15.07 -2.78 -4.87
C ASN A 72 -15.46 -4.05 -4.08
N GLY A 73 -16.36 -3.93 -3.10
CA GLY A 73 -16.94 -5.07 -2.39
C GLY A 73 -16.06 -5.65 -1.28
N ALA A 74 -15.09 -4.90 -0.76
CA ALA A 74 -14.23 -5.37 0.33
C ALA A 74 -14.96 -5.62 1.65
N GLY A 75 -16.13 -4.99 1.86
CA GLY A 75 -16.92 -5.17 3.08
C GLY A 75 -16.09 -4.89 4.34
N VAL A 76 -16.11 -5.84 5.28
CA VAL A 76 -15.35 -5.76 6.55
C VAL A 76 -13.84 -5.89 6.36
N ASP A 77 -13.37 -6.36 5.20
CA ASP A 77 -11.95 -6.56 4.89
C ASP A 77 -11.30 -5.32 4.25
N GLY A 78 -11.97 -4.16 4.29
CA GLY A 78 -11.47 -2.91 3.70
C GLY A 78 -10.09 -2.51 4.20
N SER A 79 -9.82 -2.65 5.50
CA SER A 79 -8.51 -2.35 6.08
C SER A 79 -7.42 -3.30 5.58
N ALA A 80 -7.72 -4.61 5.49
CA ALA A 80 -6.79 -5.60 4.94
C ALA A 80 -6.49 -5.34 3.46
N VAL A 81 -7.46 -4.87 2.68
CA VAL A 81 -7.29 -4.45 1.29
C VAL A 81 -6.34 -3.25 1.18
N ILE A 82 -6.51 -2.22 2.02
CA ILE A 82 -5.63 -1.05 2.03
C ILE A 82 -4.21 -1.47 2.41
N ASP A 83 -4.07 -2.21 3.50
CA ASP A 83 -2.77 -2.68 4.00
C ASP A 83 -2.05 -3.56 2.95
N ALA A 84 -2.79 -4.44 2.25
CA ALA A 84 -2.25 -5.24 1.15
C ALA A 84 -1.82 -4.38 -0.05
N ALA A 85 -2.56 -3.31 -0.37
CA ALA A 85 -2.17 -2.37 -1.42
C ALA A 85 -0.87 -1.66 -1.06
N PHE A 86 -0.73 -1.18 0.17
CA PHE A 86 0.52 -0.58 0.66
C PHE A 86 1.69 -1.57 0.66
N ALA A 87 1.47 -2.83 1.06
CA ALA A 87 2.50 -3.88 0.97
C ALA A 87 2.97 -4.11 -0.47
N ARG A 88 2.03 -4.14 -1.43
CA ARG A 88 2.35 -4.29 -2.86
C ARG A 88 3.06 -3.06 -3.40
N TYR A 89 2.65 -1.86 -3.00
CA TYR A 89 3.24 -0.62 -3.47
C TYR A 89 4.64 -0.39 -2.91
N ALA A 90 4.88 -0.74 -1.64
CA ALA A 90 6.20 -0.69 -1.00
C ALA A 90 7.27 -1.43 -1.81
N ARG A 91 6.91 -2.56 -2.45
CA ARG A 91 7.83 -3.32 -3.32
C ARG A 91 8.36 -2.56 -4.53
N HIS A 92 7.70 -1.46 -4.91
CA HIS A 92 8.07 -0.61 -6.03
C HIS A 92 8.85 0.63 -5.58
N SER A 93 9.14 0.79 -4.28
CA SER A 93 9.92 1.93 -3.81
C SER A 93 11.35 1.86 -4.35
N GLY A 94 11.95 3.02 -4.64
CA GLY A 94 13.30 3.08 -5.23
C GLY A 94 14.40 2.51 -4.33
N ASP A 95 14.10 2.36 -3.04
CA ASP A 95 14.93 1.83 -1.96
C ASP A 95 14.48 0.44 -1.46
N PHE A 96 13.49 -0.18 -2.12
CA PHE A 96 13.02 -1.51 -1.74
C PHE A 96 14.16 -2.53 -1.86
N ALA A 97 14.39 -3.32 -0.80
CA ALA A 97 15.53 -4.24 -0.68
C ALA A 97 16.94 -3.59 -0.76
N GLY A 98 17.09 -2.29 -0.44
CA GLY A 98 18.39 -1.63 -0.36
C GLY A 98 18.92 -1.10 -1.70
N GLY A 99 18.06 -0.97 -2.71
CA GLY A 99 18.39 -0.30 -3.98
C GLY A 99 18.84 1.14 -3.71
N ARG A 100 20.05 1.50 -4.14
CA ARG A 100 20.57 2.85 -3.92
C ARG A 100 19.64 3.87 -4.58
N PRO A 101 19.28 4.97 -3.90
CA PRO A 101 18.43 5.99 -4.49
C PRO A 101 19.08 6.55 -5.75
N ARG A 102 18.29 6.68 -6.83
CA ARG A 102 18.61 7.65 -7.88
C ARG A 102 18.54 9.02 -7.23
N GLU A 103 19.71 9.61 -7.07
CA GLU A 103 19.93 10.94 -6.53
C GLU A 103 18.96 11.93 -7.21
N ARG A 104 18.12 12.57 -6.39
CA ARG A 104 17.24 13.65 -6.83
C ARG A 104 18.17 14.79 -7.26
N LEU A 105 18.30 15.03 -8.56
CA LEU A 105 18.83 16.30 -9.08
C LEU A 105 17.94 17.40 -8.48
N GLN A 106 18.42 18.07 -7.43
CA GLN A 106 17.93 19.39 -7.06
C GLN A 106 18.26 20.31 -8.23
N ARG A 107 17.23 20.93 -8.80
CA ARG A 107 17.41 22.02 -9.75
C ARG A 107 17.49 23.33 -8.97
N ASP A 108 18.65 23.97 -9.15
CA ASP A 108 19.04 25.39 -9.05
C ASP A 108 18.07 26.38 -8.39
#